data_AF-A0A197JIC0-F1
#
_entry.id   AF-A0A197JIC0-F1
#
_cell.length_a   1.000
_cell.length_b   1.000
_cell.length_c   1.000
_cell.angle_alpha   90.00
_cell.angle_beta   90.00
_cell.angle_gamma   90.00
#
_symmetry.space_group_name_H-M   'P 1'
#
loop_
_entity.id
_entity.type
_entity.pdbx_description
1 polymer ?
#
loop_
_entity_poly.entity_id
_entity_poly.type
_entity_poly.pdbx_seq_one_letter_code
_entity_poly.pdbx_strand_id
1 'polypeptide(L)'
;MDTIAPLLQLDQQCSTWANHHSHSCNLIASLLNITRQREQTLAQLDQQSTPSTSSSSSSSSLSSASTGTSKAPLLASRSLQLLIHKQTLEIESVLNQLYDALNTFKKTVQTMAALERQIEVTIQRIDTSKLLETIHLPFPSSSPLSLSPSPQTSQPLSSTVSAAATASPKGLTRAKFSSGPSQLETAEISPLEVLDWVSRVRAMYGQELSLKESQIHPGMVSLERFESLQELQRSWGLQRRIDFGLEQEIVERIKAYKRVREFSSRT
;
A
#
# COMPACT_ATOMS: atom_id res chain seq x y z
N MET A 1 -21.26 19.32 -6.44
CA MET A 1 -19.87 19.22 -5.96
C MET A 1 -19.09 18.42 -7.00
N ASP A 2 -17.89 18.87 -7.39
CA ASP A 2 -17.04 18.05 -8.28
C ASP A 2 -16.40 16.91 -7.47
N THR A 3 -17.09 15.77 -7.44
CA THR A 3 -16.67 14.57 -6.68
C THR A 3 -15.51 13.84 -7.33
N ILE A 4 -15.13 14.22 -8.55
CA ILE A 4 -14.14 13.49 -9.36
C ILE A 4 -12.73 13.99 -9.13
N ALA A 5 -12.55 15.28 -8.83
CA ALA A 5 -11.23 15.82 -8.49
C ALA A 5 -10.58 15.09 -7.29
N PRO A 6 -11.29 14.82 -6.17
CA PRO A 6 -10.73 14.02 -5.08
C PRO A 6 -10.39 12.58 -5.48
N LEU A 7 -11.21 11.92 -6.31
CA LEU A 7 -10.94 10.56 -6.77
C LEU A 7 -9.71 10.48 -7.68
N LEU A 8 -9.50 11.49 -8.54
CA LEU A 8 -8.28 11.59 -9.35
C LEU A 8 -7.02 11.80 -8.49
N GLN A 9 -7.13 12.58 -7.42
CA GLN A 9 -6.03 12.76 -6.46
C GLN A 9 -5.73 11.45 -5.72
N LEU A 10 -6.76 10.70 -5.31
CA LEU A 10 -6.61 9.40 -4.67
C LEU A 10 -5.89 8.40 -5.59
N ASP A 11 -6.33 8.29 -6.84
CA ASP A 11 -5.71 7.45 -7.88
C ASP A 11 -4.23 7.80 -8.10
N GLN A 12 -3.91 9.10 -8.13
CA GLN A 12 -2.53 9.57 -8.20
C GLN A 12 -1.70 9.13 -6.98
N GLN A 13 -2.27 9.15 -5.77
CA GLN A 13 -1.56 8.67 -4.58
C GLN A 13 -1.34 7.16 -4.60
N CYS A 14 -2.31 6.37 -5.08
CA CYS A 14 -2.16 4.92 -5.26
C CYS A 14 -1.04 4.60 -6.27
N SER A 15 -1.02 5.32 -7.41
CA SER A 15 0.05 5.20 -8.42
C SER A 15 1.42 5.58 -7.85
N THR A 16 1.48 6.65 -7.06
CA THR A 16 2.72 7.10 -6.40
C THR A 16 3.26 6.02 -5.46
N TRP A 17 2.40 5.44 -4.64
CA TRP A 17 2.75 4.33 -3.77
C TRP A 17 3.27 3.12 -4.56
N ALA A 18 2.57 2.70 -5.63
CA ALA A 18 2.98 1.56 -6.45
C ALA A 18 4.38 1.77 -7.06
N ASN A 19 4.70 2.98 -7.51
CA ASN A 19 6.03 3.33 -8.00
C ASN A 19 7.10 3.23 -6.91
N HIS A 20 6.84 3.76 -5.71
CA HIS A 20 7.77 3.64 -4.58
C HIS A 20 7.91 2.20 -4.09
N HIS A 21 6.83 1.42 -4.15
CA HIS A 21 6.85 0.00 -3.86
C HIS A 21 7.82 -0.74 -4.78
N SER A 22 7.66 -0.59 -6.10
CA SER A 22 8.56 -1.17 -7.09
C SER A 22 10.02 -0.77 -6.85
N HIS A 23 10.28 0.52 -6.61
CA HIS A 23 11.63 1.00 -6.28
C HIS A 23 12.20 0.33 -5.02
N SER A 24 11.42 0.25 -3.93
CA SER A 24 11.86 -0.38 -2.70
C SER A 24 12.13 -1.89 -2.84
N CYS A 25 11.36 -2.60 -3.69
CA CYS A 25 11.63 -3.99 -4.02
C CYS A 25 12.98 -4.16 -4.72
N ASN A 26 13.34 -3.24 -5.62
CA ASN A 26 14.66 -3.23 -6.28
C ASN A 26 15.80 -2.97 -5.28
N LEU A 27 15.59 -2.06 -4.32
CA LEU A 27 16.56 -1.81 -3.24
C LEU A 27 16.78 -3.07 -2.39
N ILE A 28 15.72 -3.77 -1.98
CA ILE A 28 15.82 -5.02 -1.21
C ILE A 28 16.53 -6.11 -2.02
N ALA A 29 16.25 -6.22 -3.32
CA ALA A 29 16.95 -7.16 -4.19
C ALA A 29 18.46 -6.84 -4.31
N SER A 30 18.81 -5.55 -4.42
CA SER A 30 20.19 -5.09 -4.40
C SER A 30 20.88 -5.44 -3.08
N LEU A 31 20.22 -5.15 -1.96
CA LEU A 31 20.71 -5.46 -0.62
C LEU A 31 21.01 -6.96 -0.47
N LEU A 32 20.10 -7.82 -0.93
CA LEU A 32 20.26 -9.27 -0.90
C LEU A 32 21.48 -9.73 -1.73
N ASN A 33 21.68 -9.15 -2.92
CA ASN A 33 22.82 -9.47 -3.77
C ASN A 33 24.15 -9.05 -3.12
N ILE A 34 24.22 -7.84 -2.57
CA ILE A 34 25.44 -7.33 -1.91
C ILE A 34 25.78 -8.18 -0.68
N THR A 35 24.78 -8.53 0.14
CA THR A 35 24.97 -9.39 1.31
C THR A 35 25.50 -10.77 0.91
N ARG A 36 24.93 -11.39 -0.13
CA ARG A 36 25.43 -12.68 -0.65
C ARG A 36 26.87 -12.58 -1.14
N GLN A 37 27.22 -11.52 -1.86
CA GLN A 37 28.59 -11.31 -2.33
C GLN A 37 29.54 -11.11 -1.14
N ARG A 38 29.12 -10.41 -0.10
CA ARG A 38 29.91 -10.21 1.11
C ARG A 38 30.17 -11.51 1.85
N GLU A 39 29.17 -12.38 1.99
CA GLU A 39 29.34 -13.72 2.57
C GLU A 39 30.37 -14.55 1.79
N GLN A 40 30.34 -14.48 0.45
CA GLN A 40 31.34 -15.15 -0.38
C GLN A 40 32.75 -14.57 -0.18
N THR A 41 32.89 -13.25 -0.10
CA THR A 41 34.19 -12.59 0.17
C THR A 41 34.73 -12.99 1.55
N LEU A 42 33.87 -13.06 2.57
CA LEU A 42 34.24 -13.48 3.92
C LEU A 42 34.72 -14.94 3.94
N ALA A 43 33.98 -15.85 3.29
CA ALA A 43 34.38 -17.25 3.18
C ALA A 43 35.74 -17.42 2.46
N GLN A 44 36.04 -16.60 1.45
CA GLN A 44 37.35 -16.59 0.78
C GLN A 44 38.47 -16.09 1.71
N LEU A 45 38.19 -15.07 2.53
CA LEU A 45 39.15 -14.53 3.50
C LEU A 45 39.48 -15.56 4.59
N ASP A 46 38.49 -16.31 5.07
CA ASP A 46 38.68 -17.37 6.08
C ASP A 46 39.53 -18.53 5.55
N GLN A 47 39.31 -18.92 4.29
CA GLN A 47 40.13 -19.95 3.61
C GLN A 47 41.59 -19.53 3.45
N GLN A 48 41.89 -18.23 3.30
CA GLN A 48 43.27 -17.73 3.24
C GLN A 48 43.92 -17.62 4.62
N SER A 49 43.10 -17.49 5.68
CA SER A 49 43.57 -17.27 7.05
C SER A 49 43.81 -18.57 7.82
N THR A 50 43.37 -19.72 7.30
CA THR A 50 43.63 -21.04 7.88
C THR A 50 45.01 -21.54 7.41
N PRO A 51 46.06 -21.45 8.25
CA PRO A 51 47.34 -22.06 7.90
C PRO A 51 47.15 -23.55 7.73
N SER A 52 47.60 -24.10 6.60
CA SER A 52 47.66 -25.53 6.34
C SER A 52 48.59 -26.20 7.36
N THR A 53 48.05 -26.56 8.53
CA THR A 53 48.70 -27.42 9.52
C THR A 53 48.66 -28.85 9.01
N SER A 54 49.43 -29.12 7.95
CA SER A 54 49.65 -30.46 7.41
C SER A 54 51.13 -30.84 7.59
N SER A 55 51.48 -31.23 8.81
CA SER A 55 52.48 -32.27 9.06
C SER A 55 51.76 -33.62 8.96
N SER A 56 52.22 -34.72 8.34
CA SER A 56 53.47 -35.09 7.69
C SER A 56 53.30 -36.55 7.23
N SER A 57 53.67 -36.92 5.99
CA SER A 57 54.29 -38.22 5.67
C SER A 57 54.86 -38.25 4.24
N SER A 58 56.20 -38.08 4.18
CA SER A 58 57.17 -38.82 3.35
C SER A 58 56.87 -39.13 1.87
N SER A 59 57.59 -38.48 0.94
CA SER A 59 58.80 -39.05 0.30
C SER A 59 59.29 -38.21 -0.90
N SER A 60 60.53 -37.71 -0.78
CA SER A 60 61.54 -37.45 -1.82
C SER A 60 61.12 -37.12 -3.27
N SER A 61 61.36 -35.88 -3.69
CA SER A 61 62.06 -35.60 -4.96
C SER A 61 62.49 -34.13 -5.03
N LEU A 62 63.81 -33.94 -5.07
CA LEU A 62 64.52 -32.70 -5.34
C LEU A 62 64.20 -32.22 -6.76
N SER A 63 63.79 -30.96 -6.93
CA SER A 63 64.19 -30.09 -8.04
C SER A 63 63.50 -28.72 -7.96
N SER A 64 64.27 -27.70 -8.35
CA SER A 64 63.83 -26.38 -8.80
C SER A 64 63.62 -25.32 -7.72
N ALA A 65 64.69 -24.55 -7.51
CA ALA A 65 64.65 -23.22 -6.92
C ALA A 65 63.64 -22.33 -7.67
N SER A 66 62.45 -22.17 -7.11
CA SER A 66 61.64 -20.98 -7.35
C SER A 66 61.89 -20.03 -6.18
N THR A 67 62.47 -18.89 -6.47
CA THR A 67 62.39 -17.66 -5.65
C THR A 67 60.92 -17.23 -5.57
N GLY A 68 60.11 -18.01 -4.87
CA GLY A 68 58.69 -17.79 -4.67
C GLY A 68 58.50 -16.67 -3.67
N THR A 69 58.05 -15.53 -4.17
CA THR A 69 57.67 -14.35 -3.41
C THR A 69 56.56 -14.69 -2.40
N SER A 70 56.95 -15.04 -1.18
CA SER A 70 56.09 -15.27 0.00
C SER A 70 55.27 -14.05 0.45
N LYS A 71 55.22 -12.98 -0.35
CA LYS A 71 54.41 -11.77 -0.15
C LYS A 71 53.00 -11.84 -0.78
N ALA A 72 52.72 -12.81 -1.65
CA ALA A 72 51.43 -12.93 -2.34
C ALA A 72 50.21 -13.11 -1.40
N PRO A 73 50.28 -13.89 -0.28
CA PRO A 73 49.11 -14.09 0.59
C PRO A 73 48.68 -12.83 1.35
N LEU A 74 49.65 -12.01 1.77
CA LEU A 74 49.40 -10.80 2.56
C LEU A 74 48.71 -9.70 1.75
N LEU A 75 49.03 -9.58 0.46
CA LEU A 75 48.39 -8.61 -0.44
C LEU A 75 46.95 -9.01 -0.78
N ALA A 76 46.70 -10.31 -0.96
CA ALA A 76 45.35 -10.85 -1.21
C ALA A 76 44.41 -10.57 -0.01
N SER A 77 44.87 -10.84 1.21
CA SER A 77 44.09 -10.57 2.44
C SER A 77 43.68 -9.10 2.57
N ARG A 78 44.60 -8.15 2.32
CA ARG A 78 44.28 -6.71 2.38
C ARG A 78 43.25 -6.29 1.32
N SER A 79 43.35 -6.83 0.12
CA SER A 79 42.39 -6.51 -0.96
C SER A 79 40.97 -7.00 -0.64
N LEU A 80 40.83 -8.18 -0.05
CA LEU A 80 39.55 -8.74 0.39
C LEU A 80 38.94 -7.92 1.53
N GLN A 81 39.76 -7.47 2.50
CA GLN A 81 39.30 -6.59 3.58
C GLN A 81 38.76 -5.25 3.04
N LEU A 82 39.45 -4.64 2.08
CA LEU A 82 38.97 -3.41 1.43
C LEU A 82 37.66 -3.65 0.66
N LEU A 83 37.52 -4.80 0.00
CA LEU A 83 36.27 -5.18 -0.68
C LEU A 83 35.12 -5.34 0.31
N ILE A 84 35.32 -6.02 1.44
CA ILE A 84 34.32 -6.17 2.51
C ILE A 84 33.92 -4.80 3.06
N HIS A 85 34.87 -3.91 3.28
CA HIS A 85 34.59 -2.55 3.72
C HIS A 85 33.72 -1.79 2.71
N LYS A 86 34.07 -1.84 1.42
CA LYS A 86 33.26 -1.24 0.34
C LYS A 86 31.84 -1.83 0.30
N GLN A 87 31.70 -3.15 0.39
CA GLN A 87 30.40 -3.82 0.43
C GLN A 87 29.57 -3.38 1.65
N THR A 88 30.22 -3.13 2.79
CA THR A 88 29.56 -2.62 4.00
C THR A 88 29.02 -1.21 3.79
N LEU A 89 29.81 -0.30 3.20
CA LEU A 89 29.35 1.06 2.87
C LEU A 89 28.20 1.05 1.86
N GLU A 90 28.22 0.14 0.88
CA GLU A 90 27.12 0.00 -0.09
C GLU A 90 25.84 -0.51 0.59
N ILE A 91 25.95 -1.48 1.51
CA ILE A 91 24.81 -1.94 2.34
C ILE A 91 24.22 -0.77 3.12
N GLU A 92 25.04 0.04 3.80
CA GLU A 92 24.59 1.22 4.53
C GLU A 92 23.88 2.24 3.62
N SER A 93 24.43 2.47 2.44
CA SER A 93 23.82 3.33 1.42
C SER A 93 22.42 2.84 1.00
N VAL A 94 22.28 1.53 0.71
CA VAL A 94 20.99 0.95 0.32
C VAL A 94 19.98 0.98 1.49
N LEU A 95 20.43 0.76 2.72
CA LEU A 95 19.59 0.88 3.91
C LEU A 95 19.08 2.32 4.10
N ASN A 96 19.93 3.32 3.93
CA ASN A 96 19.51 4.73 3.97
C ASN A 96 18.45 5.04 2.90
N GLN A 97 18.64 4.55 1.67
CA GLN A 97 17.65 4.69 0.60
C GLN A 97 16.32 4.00 0.93
N LEU A 98 16.34 2.85 1.63
CA LEU A 98 15.14 2.17 2.11
C LEU A 98 14.40 2.99 3.19
N TYR A 99 15.13 3.65 4.11
CA TYR A 99 14.53 4.58 5.06
C TYR A 99 13.88 5.79 4.37
N ASP A 100 14.51 6.33 3.32
CA ASP A 100 13.94 7.41 2.53
C ASP A 100 12.67 6.97 1.78
N ALA A 101 12.66 5.74 1.25
CA ALA A 101 11.47 5.13 0.66
C ALA A 101 10.34 5.00 1.69
N LEU A 102 10.64 4.56 2.93
CA LEU A 102 9.69 4.47 4.04
C LEU A 102 9.06 5.84 4.37
N ASN A 103 9.89 6.89 4.45
CA ASN A 103 9.43 8.26 4.65
C ASN A 103 8.50 8.73 3.52
N THR A 104 8.72 8.25 2.30
CA THR A 104 7.87 8.59 1.16
C THR A 104 6.51 7.91 1.24
N PHE A 105 6.44 6.62 1.61
CA PHE A 105 5.16 5.95 1.89
C PHE A 105 4.36 6.68 2.98
N LYS A 106 5.04 7.12 4.05
CA LYS A 106 4.42 7.91 5.13
C LYS A 106 3.80 9.21 4.62
N LYS A 107 4.51 9.94 3.75
CA LYS A 107 3.98 11.15 3.10
C LYS A 107 2.75 10.85 2.25
N THR A 108 2.76 9.77 1.47
CA THR A 108 1.60 9.36 0.65
C THR A 108 0.36 9.12 1.52
N VAL A 109 0.47 8.37 2.61
CA VAL A 109 -0.65 8.12 3.54
C VAL A 109 -1.13 9.40 4.22
N GLN A 110 -0.21 10.30 4.59
CA GLN A 110 -0.56 11.62 5.15
C GLN A 110 -1.34 12.48 4.14
N THR A 111 -0.96 12.46 2.86
CA THR A 111 -1.69 13.14 1.79
C THR A 111 -3.09 12.56 1.61
N MET A 112 -3.25 11.22 1.63
CA MET A 112 -4.57 10.58 1.61
C MET A 112 -5.42 10.97 2.83
N ALA A 113 -4.82 11.07 4.02
CA ALA A 113 -5.51 11.54 5.23
C ALA A 113 -5.89 13.04 5.19
N ALA A 114 -5.12 13.86 4.48
CA ALA A 114 -5.47 15.26 4.23
C ALA A 114 -6.64 15.37 3.24
N LEU A 115 -6.63 14.54 2.19
CA LEU A 115 -7.70 14.43 1.21
C LEU A 115 -9.03 14.03 1.85
N GLU A 116 -9.03 13.01 2.70
CA GLU A 116 -10.20 12.58 3.48
C GLU A 116 -10.82 13.75 4.27
N ARG A 117 -10.01 14.43 5.10
CA ARG A 117 -10.45 15.60 5.88
C ARG A 117 -10.98 16.73 5.01
N GLN A 118 -10.38 16.97 3.84
CA GLN A 118 -10.86 17.98 2.91
C GLN A 118 -12.26 17.64 2.37
N ILE A 119 -12.52 16.37 2.07
CA ILE A 119 -13.84 15.89 1.62
C ILE A 119 -14.87 16.04 2.74
N GLU A 120 -14.54 15.60 3.97
CA GLU A 120 -15.41 15.75 5.14
C GLU A 120 -15.85 17.19 5.37
N VAL A 121 -14.91 18.14 5.36
CA VAL A 121 -15.20 19.57 5.51
C VAL A 121 -16.10 20.07 4.39
N THR A 122 -15.91 19.59 3.16
CA THR A 122 -16.72 20.00 2.02
C THR A 122 -18.16 19.48 2.14
N ILE A 123 -18.35 18.24 2.61
CA ILE A 123 -19.67 17.66 2.84
C ILE A 123 -20.42 18.43 3.94
N GLN A 124 -19.76 18.70 5.07
CA GLN A 124 -20.36 19.46 6.18
C GLN A 124 -20.82 20.87 5.75
N ARG A 125 -20.07 21.53 4.86
CA ARG A 125 -20.47 22.83 4.31
C ARG A 125 -21.74 22.74 3.46
N ILE A 126 -21.89 21.67 2.67
CA ILE A 126 -23.09 21.46 1.85
C ILE A 126 -24.32 21.24 2.73
N ASP A 127 -24.21 20.43 3.78
CA ASP A 127 -25.35 20.13 4.67
C ASP A 127 -25.81 21.38 5.43
N THR A 128 -24.88 22.19 5.91
CA THR A 128 -25.19 23.47 6.56
C THR A 128 -25.84 24.48 5.61
N SER A 129 -25.42 24.55 4.34
CA SER A 129 -26.06 25.41 3.34
C SER A 129 -27.52 25.00 3.06
N LYS A 130 -27.79 23.70 2.92
CA LYS A 130 -29.16 23.19 2.68
C LYS A 130 -30.11 23.50 3.83
N LEU A 131 -29.62 23.42 5.07
CA LEU A 131 -30.40 23.76 6.26
C LEU A 131 -30.76 25.26 6.29
N LEU A 132 -29.84 26.13 5.89
CA LEU A 132 -30.10 27.58 5.84
C LEU A 132 -31.10 27.97 4.74
N GLU A 133 -31.08 27.30 3.58
CA GLU A 133 -32.08 27.52 2.52
C GLU A 133 -33.50 27.11 2.97
N THR A 134 -33.61 26.06 3.78
CA THR A 134 -34.91 25.59 4.30
C THR A 134 -35.54 26.57 5.30
N ILE A 135 -34.73 27.37 6.01
CA ILE A 135 -35.22 28.36 6.98
C ILE A 135 -35.77 29.63 6.27
N HIS A 136 -35.45 29.84 5.00
CA HIS A 136 -35.87 31.02 4.23
C HIS A 136 -37.21 30.85 3.48
N LEU A 137 -38.05 29.89 3.89
CA LEU A 137 -39.45 29.85 3.47
C LEU A 137 -40.22 31.03 4.10
N PRO A 138 -40.93 31.86 3.31
CA PRO A 138 -41.66 33.01 3.83
C PRO A 138 -42.70 32.50 4.83
N PHE A 139 -42.60 32.98 6.07
CA PHE A 139 -43.58 32.77 7.13
C PHE A 139 -44.99 33.02 6.57
N PRO A 140 -45.85 31.99 6.41
CA PRO A 140 -47.25 32.23 6.15
C PRO A 140 -47.83 32.89 7.40
N SER A 141 -48.41 34.07 7.22
CA SER A 141 -49.01 34.83 8.31
C SER A 141 -50.02 33.97 9.05
N SER A 142 -49.85 33.94 10.36
CA SER A 142 -50.57 33.20 11.39
C SER A 142 -52.09 33.12 11.18
N SER A 143 -52.64 31.91 11.33
CA SER A 143 -53.99 31.71 11.86
C SER A 143 -53.87 30.77 13.08
N PRO A 144 -54.43 31.13 14.25
CA PRO A 144 -54.28 30.36 15.47
C PRO A 144 -55.34 29.27 15.57
N LEU A 145 -54.95 28.01 15.74
CA LEU A 145 -55.88 26.93 16.08
C LEU A 145 -55.34 26.04 17.21
N SER A 146 -55.99 26.25 18.35
CA SER A 146 -56.41 25.34 19.42
C SER A 146 -55.61 24.07 19.72
N LEU A 147 -55.14 24.01 20.97
CA LEU A 147 -54.59 22.86 21.67
C LEU A 147 -55.60 21.71 21.82
N SER A 148 -55.12 20.47 21.70
CA SER A 148 -55.71 19.31 22.37
C SER A 148 -54.60 18.33 22.81
N PRO A 149 -54.62 17.79 24.06
CA PRO A 149 -53.53 16.96 24.58
C PRO A 149 -53.85 15.45 24.66
N SER A 150 -52.76 14.67 24.63
CA SER A 150 -52.56 13.31 25.21
C SER A 150 -53.16 12.08 24.46
N PRO A 151 -52.75 10.82 24.74
CA PRO A 151 -51.77 10.30 25.71
C PRO A 151 -50.75 9.26 25.17
N GLN A 152 -49.82 8.89 26.06
CA GLN A 152 -48.84 7.80 26.00
C GLN A 152 -49.45 6.42 25.71
N THR A 153 -48.68 5.53 25.06
CA THR A 153 -48.79 4.07 25.28
C THR A 153 -47.43 3.40 25.04
N SER A 154 -46.91 2.78 26.09
CA SER A 154 -45.78 1.85 26.11
C SER A 154 -46.22 0.47 25.60
N GLN A 155 -45.33 -0.34 24.99
CA GLN A 155 -45.21 -1.80 25.21
C GLN A 155 -44.05 -2.45 24.41
N PRO A 156 -43.63 -3.69 24.79
CA PRO A 156 -42.28 -4.23 24.53
C PRO A 156 -42.22 -5.55 23.71
N LEU A 157 -40.99 -5.94 23.36
CA LEU A 157 -40.37 -7.29 23.27
C LEU A 157 -40.82 -8.36 22.22
N SER A 158 -39.80 -9.19 21.90
CA SER A 158 -39.80 -10.56 21.34
C SER A 158 -39.77 -10.65 19.80
N SER A 159 -38.65 -11.00 19.15
CA SER A 159 -37.93 -12.29 19.04
C SER A 159 -38.45 -13.24 17.94
N THR A 160 -37.48 -13.97 17.35
CA THR A 160 -37.54 -15.38 16.89
C THR A 160 -37.52 -15.71 15.37
N VAL A 161 -36.56 -16.60 15.05
CA VAL A 161 -36.45 -17.72 14.08
C VAL A 161 -36.47 -17.56 12.54
N SER A 162 -35.44 -18.23 11.94
CA SER A 162 -35.45 -19.22 10.84
C SER A 162 -35.93 -18.79 9.44
N ALA A 163 -35.66 -19.47 8.34
CA ALA A 163 -34.64 -20.41 7.85
C ALA A 163 -34.99 -20.59 6.35
N ALA A 164 -33.99 -20.97 5.54
CA ALA A 164 -34.03 -21.65 4.23
C ALA A 164 -35.35 -21.74 3.42
N ALA A 165 -35.29 -21.36 2.13
CA ALA A 165 -35.90 -22.15 1.05
C ALA A 165 -35.36 -21.78 -0.34
N THR A 166 -34.92 -22.83 -1.03
CA THR A 166 -34.59 -22.94 -2.45
C THR A 166 -35.86 -22.91 -3.30
N ALA A 167 -35.91 -22.12 -4.39
CA ALA A 167 -36.78 -22.39 -5.53
C ALA A 167 -36.33 -21.63 -6.79
N SER A 168 -35.99 -22.37 -7.85
CA SER A 168 -35.88 -21.87 -9.22
C SER A 168 -37.27 -21.80 -9.88
N PRO A 169 -37.53 -20.76 -10.71
CA PRO A 169 -38.53 -20.87 -11.75
C PRO A 169 -37.91 -20.67 -13.14
N LYS A 170 -38.08 -21.70 -14.00
CA LYS A 170 -37.99 -21.58 -15.45
C LYS A 170 -39.25 -20.86 -15.93
N GLY A 171 -39.09 -19.69 -16.56
CA GLY A 171 -40.19 -18.94 -17.18
C GLY A 171 -39.67 -18.06 -18.31
N LEU A 172 -39.80 -18.55 -19.54
CA LEU A 172 -39.58 -17.78 -20.76
C LEU A 172 -40.76 -16.83 -20.94
N THR A 173 -40.59 -15.53 -20.72
CA THR A 173 -41.56 -14.51 -21.14
C THR A 173 -40.89 -13.36 -21.87
N ARG A 174 -41.40 -13.18 -23.09
CA ARG A 174 -41.13 -12.20 -24.13
C ARG A 174 -41.12 -10.74 -23.64
N ALA A 175 -40.06 -10.04 -24.06
CA ALA A 175 -39.76 -8.61 -24.02
C ALA A 175 -40.90 -7.66 -23.59
N LYS A 176 -40.72 -7.07 -22.40
CA LYS A 176 -41.32 -5.80 -22.00
C LYS A 176 -40.15 -4.83 -21.86
N PHE A 177 -40.07 -3.82 -22.72
CA PHE A 177 -39.11 -2.72 -22.58
C PHE A 177 -39.47 -1.94 -21.31
N SER A 178 -38.96 -2.43 -20.18
CA SER A 178 -38.83 -1.65 -18.97
C SER A 178 -37.98 -0.45 -19.34
N SER A 179 -38.55 0.74 -19.19
CA SER A 179 -37.79 1.99 -19.15
C SER A 179 -36.77 1.81 -18.03
N GLY A 180 -35.57 1.36 -18.38
CA GLY A 180 -34.48 1.19 -17.44
C GLY A 180 -34.19 2.53 -16.78
N PRO A 181 -33.70 2.53 -15.52
CA PRO A 181 -33.23 3.75 -14.89
C PRO A 181 -32.30 4.46 -15.88
N SER A 182 -32.55 5.75 -16.08
CA SER A 182 -31.81 6.61 -17.00
C SER A 182 -30.33 6.35 -16.80
N GLN A 183 -29.57 5.99 -17.86
CA GLN A 183 -28.13 5.70 -17.74
C GLN A 183 -27.33 6.82 -17.05
N LEU A 184 -27.89 8.04 -17.03
CA LEU A 184 -27.38 9.20 -16.29
C LEU A 184 -27.42 9.04 -14.77
N GLU A 185 -28.46 8.41 -14.21
CA GLU A 185 -28.65 8.22 -12.77
C GLU A 185 -27.69 7.15 -12.20
N THR A 186 -27.15 6.29 -13.07
CA THR A 186 -26.16 5.26 -12.69
C THR A 186 -24.74 5.83 -12.59
N ALA A 187 -24.50 7.07 -13.02
CA ALA A 187 -23.16 7.66 -13.11
C ALA A 187 -22.87 8.74 -12.06
N GLU A 188 -23.89 9.19 -11.30
CA GLU A 188 -23.68 10.16 -10.23
C GLU A 188 -23.03 9.50 -9.02
N ILE A 189 -21.79 9.86 -8.74
CA ILE A 189 -21.06 9.41 -7.56
C ILE A 189 -21.41 10.34 -6.40
N SER A 190 -22.02 9.79 -5.35
CA SER A 190 -22.39 10.56 -4.16
C SER A 190 -21.13 11.06 -3.42
N PRO A 191 -21.10 12.30 -2.89
CA PRO A 191 -19.99 12.76 -2.06
C PRO A 191 -19.69 11.85 -0.87
N LEU A 192 -20.71 11.21 -0.29
CA LEU A 192 -20.55 10.25 0.81
C LEU A 192 -19.88 8.94 0.35
N GLU A 193 -20.18 8.49 -0.87
CA GLU A 193 -19.52 7.32 -1.49
C GLU A 193 -18.03 7.61 -1.74
N VAL A 194 -17.70 8.82 -2.22
CA VAL A 194 -16.30 9.26 -2.37
C VAL A 194 -15.57 9.29 -1.04
N LEU A 195 -16.21 9.80 0.02
CA LEU A 195 -15.62 9.81 1.35
C LEU A 195 -15.33 8.38 1.83
N ASP A 196 -16.30 7.47 1.73
CA ASP A 196 -16.12 6.06 2.12
C ASP A 196 -14.94 5.40 1.38
N TRP A 197 -14.87 5.57 0.05
CA TRP A 197 -13.77 5.04 -0.75
C TRP A 197 -12.41 5.59 -0.32
N VAL A 198 -12.30 6.91 -0.14
CA VAL A 198 -11.05 7.56 0.30
C VAL A 198 -10.65 7.07 1.69
N SER A 199 -11.60 6.98 2.63
CA SER A 199 -11.37 6.47 3.99
C SER A 199 -10.88 5.02 3.98
N ARG A 200 -11.50 4.14 3.19
CA ARG A 200 -11.10 2.73 3.07
C ARG A 200 -9.72 2.58 2.44
N VAL A 201 -9.45 3.26 1.32
CA VAL A 201 -8.13 3.24 0.68
C VAL A 201 -7.05 3.74 1.63
N ARG A 202 -7.26 4.90 2.28
CA ARG A 202 -6.32 5.41 3.29
C ARG A 202 -6.07 4.39 4.40
N ALA A 203 -7.12 3.74 4.91
CA ALA A 203 -6.99 2.77 5.99
C ALA A 203 -6.13 1.56 5.58
N MET A 204 -6.34 1.01 4.38
CA MET A 204 -5.55 -0.11 3.84
C MET A 204 -4.07 0.26 3.69
N TYR A 205 -3.80 1.43 3.10
CA TYR A 205 -2.44 1.94 2.92
C TYR A 205 -1.77 2.27 4.25
N GLY A 206 -2.53 2.76 5.23
CA GLY A 206 -2.05 2.96 6.60
C GLY A 206 -1.64 1.65 7.27
N GLN A 207 -2.44 0.57 7.11
CA GLN A 207 -2.09 -0.75 7.63
C GLN A 207 -0.84 -1.34 6.95
N GLU A 208 -0.74 -1.20 5.63
CA GLU A 208 0.44 -1.63 4.88
C GLU A 208 1.68 -0.84 5.29
N LEU A 209 1.57 0.47 5.52
CA LEU A 209 2.65 1.30 6.04
C LEU A 209 3.12 0.81 7.40
N SER A 210 2.21 0.58 8.35
CA SER A 210 2.57 0.08 9.69
C SER A 210 3.30 -1.28 9.62
N LEU A 211 2.90 -2.16 8.70
CA LEU A 211 3.61 -3.42 8.45
C LEU A 211 5.04 -3.16 7.95
N LYS A 212 5.20 -2.27 6.96
CA LYS A 212 6.51 -1.91 6.41
C LYS A 212 7.42 -1.25 7.44
N GLU A 213 6.88 -0.37 8.29
CA GLU A 213 7.61 0.25 9.41
C GLU A 213 8.09 -0.82 10.41
N SER A 214 7.28 -1.84 10.70
CA SER A 214 7.67 -2.94 11.59
C SER A 214 8.76 -3.84 11.01
N GLN A 215 8.84 -3.92 9.67
CA GLN A 215 9.84 -4.72 8.97
C GLN A 215 11.20 -4.02 8.88
N ILE A 216 11.21 -2.68 8.70
CA ILE A 216 12.44 -1.88 8.69
C ILE A 216 12.76 -1.37 10.09
N HIS A 217 13.38 -2.24 10.90
CA HIS A 217 13.88 -1.84 12.22
C HIS A 217 15.31 -1.29 12.13
N PRO A 218 15.73 -0.31 12.97
CA PRO A 218 17.14 0.12 13.09
C PRO A 218 18.13 -1.03 13.33
N GLY A 219 17.64 -2.15 13.86
CA GLY A 219 18.39 -3.39 14.04
C GLY A 219 18.64 -4.20 12.76
N MET A 220 18.08 -3.81 11.61
CA MET A 220 18.38 -4.42 10.31
C MET A 220 19.86 -4.25 9.89
N VAL A 221 20.59 -3.33 10.52
CA VAL A 221 22.04 -3.17 10.35
C VAL A 221 22.79 -4.44 10.84
N SER A 222 22.21 -5.20 11.77
CA SER A 222 22.69 -6.54 12.17
C SER A 222 22.22 -7.58 11.16
N LEU A 223 22.69 -7.41 9.93
CA LEU A 223 22.39 -8.17 8.73
C LEU A 223 23.02 -9.58 8.72
N GLU A 224 23.14 -10.21 9.89
CA GLU A 224 23.91 -11.45 10.08
C GLU A 224 23.22 -12.70 9.51
N ARG A 225 21.99 -12.58 8.98
CA ARG A 225 21.24 -13.73 8.43
C ARG A 225 20.63 -13.41 7.08
N PHE A 226 21.26 -13.90 6.01
CA PHE A 226 20.73 -13.84 4.65
C PHE A 226 19.28 -14.36 4.50
N GLU A 227 18.88 -15.34 5.31
CA GLU A 227 17.52 -15.88 5.34
C GLU A 227 16.46 -14.83 5.72
N SER A 228 16.79 -13.91 6.64
CA SER A 228 15.84 -12.87 7.06
C SER A 228 15.60 -11.85 5.95
N LEU A 229 16.61 -11.56 5.12
CA LEU A 229 16.45 -10.71 3.94
C LEU A 229 15.59 -11.34 2.85
N GLN A 230 15.70 -12.66 2.65
CA GLN A 230 14.83 -13.36 1.70
C GLN A 230 13.36 -13.32 2.15
N GLU A 231 13.11 -13.54 3.44
CA GLU A 231 11.77 -13.42 4.00
C GLU A 231 11.26 -11.98 3.93
N LEU A 232 12.12 -11.00 4.19
CA LEU A 232 11.79 -9.59 3.97
C LEU A 232 11.43 -9.34 2.51
N GLN A 233 12.23 -9.76 1.53
CA GLN A 233 11.93 -9.57 0.12
C GLN A 233 10.58 -10.17 -0.27
N ARG A 234 10.32 -11.40 0.17
CA ARG A 234 9.06 -12.12 -0.10
C ARG A 234 7.88 -11.40 0.53
N SER A 235 7.96 -11.06 1.81
CA SER A 235 6.85 -10.42 2.54
C SER A 235 6.63 -8.98 2.09
N TRP A 236 7.70 -8.24 1.80
CA TRP A 236 7.64 -6.85 1.36
C TRP A 236 6.88 -6.69 0.05
N GLY A 237 7.05 -7.63 -0.89
CA GLY A 237 6.45 -7.60 -2.23
C GLY A 237 4.98 -8.04 -2.33
N LEU A 238 4.38 -8.59 -1.26
CA LEU A 238 3.02 -9.17 -1.35
C LEU A 238 1.88 -8.15 -1.16
N GLN A 239 2.15 -6.95 -0.63
CA GLN A 239 1.16 -5.88 -0.38
C GLN A 239 -0.19 -6.38 0.18
N ARG A 240 -0.15 -7.28 1.17
CA ARG A 240 -1.33 -8.09 1.58
C ARG A 240 -2.48 -7.28 2.16
N ARG A 241 -2.24 -6.03 2.59
CA ARG A 241 -3.28 -5.16 3.17
C ARG A 241 -4.01 -4.30 2.14
N ILE A 242 -3.55 -4.30 0.89
CA ILE A 242 -4.14 -3.50 -0.18
C ILE A 242 -5.16 -4.33 -0.96
N ASP A 243 -6.40 -3.86 -0.98
CA ASP A 243 -7.44 -4.38 -1.85
C ASP A 243 -7.38 -3.69 -3.21
N PHE A 244 -6.64 -4.29 -4.15
CA PHE A 244 -6.56 -3.82 -5.54
C PHE A 244 -7.91 -3.88 -6.27
N GLY A 245 -8.88 -4.67 -5.78
CA GLY A 245 -10.23 -4.70 -6.33
C GLY A 245 -10.95 -3.38 -6.11
N LEU A 246 -10.83 -2.80 -4.91
CA LEU A 246 -11.39 -1.47 -4.60
C LEU A 246 -10.72 -0.37 -5.44
N GLU A 247 -9.39 -0.40 -5.60
CA GLU A 247 -8.70 0.57 -6.46
C GLU A 247 -9.19 0.49 -7.91
N GLN A 248 -9.33 -0.72 -8.44
CA GLN A 248 -9.83 -0.93 -9.80
C GLN A 248 -11.27 -0.43 -9.96
N GLU A 249 -12.14 -0.68 -8.97
CA GLU A 249 -13.51 -0.16 -8.96
C GLU A 249 -13.52 1.38 -9.05
N ILE A 250 -12.71 2.06 -8.23
CA ILE A 250 -12.61 3.52 -8.24
C ILE A 250 -12.15 4.03 -9.61
N VAL A 251 -11.13 3.41 -10.20
CA VAL A 251 -10.63 3.76 -11.54
C VAL A 251 -11.70 3.57 -12.61
N GLU A 252 -12.47 2.49 -12.55
CA GLU A 252 -13.57 2.24 -13.48
C GLU A 252 -14.69 3.28 -13.34
N ARG A 253 -15.02 3.68 -12.11
CA ARG A 253 -15.99 4.73 -11.83
C ARG A 253 -15.53 6.10 -12.34
N ILE A 254 -14.26 6.45 -12.15
CA ILE A 254 -13.65 7.65 -12.76
C ILE A 254 -13.77 7.60 -14.29
N LYS A 255 -13.45 6.46 -14.92
CA LYS A 255 -13.55 6.28 -16.37
C LYS A 255 -15.00 6.37 -16.87
N ALA A 256 -15.96 5.84 -16.13
CA ALA A 256 -17.38 5.92 -16.46
C ALA A 256 -17.87 7.37 -16.41
N TYR A 257 -17.56 8.09 -15.34
CA TYR A 257 -17.91 9.50 -15.19
C TYR A 257 -17.33 10.37 -16.33
N LYS A 258 -16.03 10.19 -16.65
CA LYS A 258 -15.38 10.93 -17.74
C LYS A 258 -16.11 10.75 -19.07
N ARG A 259 -16.48 9.49 -19.40
CA ARG A 259 -17.25 9.18 -20.61
C ARG A 259 -18.61 9.88 -20.62
N VAL A 260 -19.39 9.78 -19.54
CA VAL A 260 -20.70 10.44 -19.44
C VAL A 260 -20.58 11.94 -19.61
N ARG A 261 -19.60 12.58 -18.94
CA ARG A 261 -19.35 14.01 -19.05
C ARG A 261 -18.98 14.44 -20.48
N GLU A 262 -18.14 13.67 -21.17
CA GLU A 262 -17.78 13.91 -22.57
C GLU A 262 -19.00 13.84 -23.50
N PHE A 263 -19.90 12.88 -23.28
CA PHE A 263 -21.14 12.79 -24.05
C PHE A 263 -22.07 13.98 -23.78
N SER A 264 -22.27 14.34 -22.50
CA SER A 264 -23.10 15.50 -22.13
C SER A 264 -22.56 16.83 -22.65
N SER A 265 -21.24 16.96 -22.85
CA SER A 265 -20.66 18.19 -23.44
C SER A 265 -20.84 18.33 -24.95
N ARG A 266 -21.25 17.27 -25.65
CA ARG A 266 -21.43 17.26 -27.11
C ARG A 266 -22.86 17.51 -27.56
N THR A 267 -23.82 17.35 -26.64
CA THR A 267 -25.25 17.60 -26.84
C THR A 267 -25.61 19.02 -26.43
#